data_AF-A0A356TH80-F1
#
_entry.id   AF-A0A356TH80-F1
#
_cell.length_a   1.000
_cell.length_b   1.000
_cell.length_c   1.000
_cell.angle_alpha   90.00
_cell.angle_beta   90.00
_cell.angle_gamma   90.00
#
_symmetry.space_group_name_H-M   'P 1'
#
loop_
_entity.id
_entity.type
_entity.pdbx_description
1 polymer ?
#
loop_
_entity_poly.entity_id
_entity_poly.type
_entity_poly.pdbx_seq_one_letter_code
_entity_poly.pdbx_strand_id
1 'polypeptide(L)'
;MSEPKSQANGLSTRVAQASAAVVAVGALLLTFDVTAQEQRGWGWLVLVAGVLGLLVAGVMRGAEDAATVKAPLVADAPKGKAATWLGVAFGVGVLVQAVIPLRYYFGDDAYDERFAWRMFSNVRVYRCDLGAFETRDGYERPVNLMETIHVGWGSLLRRNREPVMDAWLEWRCEQEGVSAARLLNRCVSPAGERAPDVRRAIDCERGEITEGGEE
;
A
#
# COMPACT_ATOMS: atom_id res chain seq x y z
N MET A 1 -58.74 -35.33 -13.64
CA MET A 1 -57.90 -34.94 -12.49
C MET A 1 -57.27 -33.60 -12.82
N SER A 2 -57.34 -32.69 -11.87
CA SER A 2 -57.27 -31.23 -11.95
C SER A 2 -55.87 -30.65 -12.26
N GLU A 3 -55.88 -29.37 -12.69
CA GLU A 3 -54.79 -28.49 -13.13
C GLU A 3 -53.45 -28.52 -12.37
N PRO A 4 -52.38 -28.05 -13.05
CA PRO A 4 -51.59 -26.95 -12.47
C PRO A 4 -51.14 -25.93 -13.54
N LYS A 5 -51.99 -24.94 -13.88
CA LYS A 5 -51.56 -23.74 -14.65
C LYS A 5 -51.47 -22.45 -13.83
N SER A 6 -51.84 -22.50 -12.54
CA SER A 6 -52.03 -21.29 -11.72
C SER A 6 -50.75 -20.74 -11.05
N GLN A 7 -49.73 -21.57 -10.75
CA GLN A 7 -48.56 -21.09 -9.98
C GLN A 7 -47.46 -20.39 -10.79
N ALA A 8 -47.26 -20.74 -12.07
CA ALA A 8 -46.19 -20.14 -12.87
C ALA A 8 -46.46 -18.68 -13.25
N ASN A 9 -47.73 -18.32 -13.50
CA ASN A 9 -48.10 -16.95 -13.83
C ASN A 9 -47.99 -16.01 -12.63
N GLY A 10 -48.26 -16.48 -11.41
CA GLY A 10 -48.18 -15.64 -10.20
C GLY A 10 -46.77 -15.19 -9.84
N LEU A 11 -45.74 -15.99 -10.16
CA LEU A 11 -44.34 -15.66 -9.87
C LEU A 11 -43.77 -14.66 -10.88
N SER A 12 -44.10 -14.83 -12.16
CA SER A 12 -43.65 -13.93 -13.24
C SER A 12 -44.20 -12.51 -13.07
N THR A 13 -45.47 -12.38 -12.68
CA THR A 13 -46.10 -11.05 -12.48
C THR A 13 -45.54 -10.31 -11.27
N ARG A 14 -45.17 -11.04 -10.19
CA ARG A 14 -44.55 -10.44 -8.99
C ARG A 14 -43.11 -10.00 -9.22
N VAL A 15 -42.35 -10.76 -10.02
CA VAL A 15 -40.99 -10.39 -10.42
C VAL A 15 -41.02 -9.18 -11.36
N ALA A 16 -41.94 -9.14 -12.33
CA ALA A 16 -42.10 -7.99 -13.22
C ALA A 16 -42.53 -6.71 -12.49
N GLN A 17 -43.43 -6.82 -11.49
CA GLN A 17 -43.81 -5.67 -10.64
C GLN A 17 -42.65 -5.17 -9.77
N ALA A 18 -41.81 -6.07 -9.24
CA ALA A 18 -40.63 -5.69 -8.48
C ALA A 18 -39.58 -4.97 -9.36
N SER A 19 -39.39 -5.41 -10.60
CA SER A 19 -38.48 -4.78 -11.57
C SER A 19 -38.94 -3.37 -11.97
N ALA A 20 -40.24 -3.17 -12.19
CA ALA A 20 -40.79 -1.85 -12.53
C ALA A 20 -40.64 -0.85 -11.37
N ALA A 21 -40.81 -1.31 -10.12
CA ALA A 21 -40.64 -0.47 -8.94
C ALA A 21 -39.17 -0.02 -8.74
N VAL A 22 -38.20 -0.90 -8.96
CA VAL A 22 -36.77 -0.57 -8.82
C VAL A 22 -36.30 0.39 -9.92
N VAL A 23 -36.76 0.22 -11.15
CA VAL A 23 -36.44 1.14 -12.25
C VAL A 23 -37.10 2.51 -12.04
N ALA A 24 -38.34 2.54 -11.54
CA ALA A 24 -39.03 3.80 -11.22
C ALA A 24 -38.34 4.56 -10.07
N VAL A 25 -37.88 3.88 -9.02
CA VAL A 25 -37.11 4.49 -7.92
C VAL A 25 -35.74 4.97 -8.40
N GLY A 26 -35.06 4.20 -9.26
CA GLY A 26 -33.79 4.61 -9.88
C GLY A 26 -33.93 5.86 -10.76
N ALA A 27 -35.00 5.95 -11.56
CA ALA A 27 -35.28 7.13 -12.38
C ALA A 27 -35.71 8.35 -11.55
N LEU A 28 -36.42 8.15 -10.43
CA LEU A 28 -36.76 9.24 -9.50
C LEU A 28 -35.52 9.79 -8.80
N LEU A 29 -34.56 8.93 -8.41
CA LEU A 29 -33.30 9.36 -7.80
C LEU A 29 -32.39 10.08 -8.79
N LEU A 30 -32.39 9.68 -10.06
CA LEU A 30 -31.64 10.37 -11.11
C LEU A 30 -32.19 11.78 -11.45
N THR A 31 -33.48 12.02 -11.20
CA THR A 31 -34.10 13.33 -11.48
C THR A 31 -34.10 14.26 -10.26
N PHE A 32 -33.99 13.73 -9.04
CA PHE A 32 -33.91 14.53 -7.82
C PHE A 32 -32.55 15.22 -7.61
N ASP A 33 -31.50 14.77 -8.31
CA ASP A 33 -30.12 15.25 -8.11
C ASP A 33 -29.67 16.37 -9.07
N VAL A 34 -30.51 16.77 -10.04
CA VAL A 34 -30.14 17.83 -11.00
C VAL A 34 -30.43 19.24 -10.47
N THR A 35 -31.26 19.38 -9.43
CA THR A 35 -31.65 20.71 -8.88
C THR A 35 -31.05 21.05 -7.52
N ALA A 36 -30.19 20.21 -6.95
CA ALA A 36 -29.58 20.42 -5.63
C ALA A 36 -28.04 20.36 -5.68
N GLN A 37 -27.43 21.12 -6.59
CA GLN A 37 -25.98 21.30 -6.66
C GLN A 37 -25.58 22.64 -6.02
N GLU A 38 -25.59 22.68 -4.69
CA GLU A 38 -24.78 23.64 -3.94
C GLU A 38 -24.19 23.00 -2.69
N GLN A 39 -22.86 22.92 -2.67
CA GLN A 39 -21.97 22.62 -1.54
C GLN A 39 -21.82 21.18 -1.03
N ARG A 40 -20.53 20.79 -0.92
CA ARG A 40 -19.94 19.67 -0.17
C ARG A 40 -20.04 18.24 -0.75
N GLY A 41 -19.00 17.87 -1.48
CA GLY A 41 -18.20 16.66 -1.16
C GLY A 41 -18.79 15.28 -1.45
N TRP A 42 -19.93 15.17 -2.12
CA TRP A 42 -20.60 13.87 -2.37
C TRP A 42 -20.58 13.41 -3.83
N GLY A 43 -19.87 14.11 -4.74
CA GLY A 43 -19.77 13.72 -6.15
C GLY A 43 -19.19 12.32 -6.41
N TRP A 44 -18.41 11.78 -5.48
CA TRP A 44 -17.89 10.42 -5.56
C TRP A 44 -18.98 9.35 -5.33
N LEU A 45 -20.07 9.67 -4.64
CA LEU A 45 -21.19 8.73 -4.41
C LEU A 45 -21.96 8.47 -5.70
N VAL A 46 -22.09 9.46 -6.59
CA VAL A 46 -22.70 9.29 -7.92
C VAL A 46 -21.83 8.40 -8.81
N LEU A 47 -20.51 8.58 -8.76
CA LEU A 47 -19.57 7.71 -9.45
C LEU A 47 -19.63 6.27 -8.90
N VAL A 48 -19.69 6.11 -7.57
CA VAL A 48 -19.83 4.79 -6.94
C VAL A 48 -21.15 4.14 -7.30
N ALA A 49 -22.28 4.87 -7.25
CA ALA A 49 -23.59 4.34 -7.61
C ALA A 49 -23.68 3.99 -9.12
N GLY A 50 -23.09 4.81 -9.99
CA GLY A 50 -23.01 4.53 -11.43
C GLY A 50 -22.15 3.32 -11.75
N VAL A 51 -20.99 3.18 -11.08
CA VAL A 51 -20.12 1.99 -11.20
C VAL A 51 -20.82 0.76 -10.64
N LEU A 52 -21.51 0.86 -9.49
CA LEU A 52 -22.27 -0.24 -8.92
C LEU A 52 -23.42 -0.66 -9.84
N GLY A 53 -24.11 0.30 -10.45
CA GLY A 53 -25.16 0.05 -11.44
C GLY A 53 -24.63 -0.66 -12.69
N LEU A 54 -23.47 -0.24 -13.20
CA LEU A 54 -22.79 -0.91 -14.32
C LEU A 54 -22.30 -2.32 -13.94
N LEU A 55 -21.81 -2.51 -12.72
CA LEU A 55 -21.41 -3.83 -12.20
C LEU A 55 -22.62 -4.76 -12.05
N VAL A 56 -23.73 -4.27 -11.49
CA VAL A 56 -24.96 -5.07 -11.34
C VAL A 56 -25.57 -5.38 -12.71
N ALA A 57 -25.60 -4.42 -13.64
CA ALA A 57 -26.03 -4.67 -15.01
C ALA A 57 -25.12 -5.67 -15.73
N GLY A 58 -23.80 -5.60 -15.52
CA GLY A 58 -22.84 -6.57 -16.04
C GLY A 58 -23.02 -7.98 -15.45
N VAL A 59 -23.30 -8.07 -14.14
CA VAL A 59 -23.58 -9.35 -13.45
C VAL A 59 -24.91 -9.96 -13.92
N MET A 60 -25.95 -9.16 -14.10
CA MET A 60 -27.27 -9.64 -14.57
C MET A 60 -27.20 -10.09 -16.03
N ARG A 61 -26.47 -9.35 -16.88
CA ARG A 61 -26.22 -9.75 -18.28
C ARG A 61 -25.34 -11.00 -18.36
N GLY A 62 -24.35 -11.13 -17.48
CA GLY A 62 -23.57 -12.35 -17.31
C GLY A 62 -24.39 -13.54 -16.77
N ALA A 63 -25.44 -13.31 -15.99
CA ALA A 63 -26.35 -14.34 -15.51
C ALA A 63 -27.32 -14.84 -16.59
N GLU A 64 -27.73 -13.97 -17.52
CA GLU A 64 -28.50 -14.34 -18.71
C GLU A 64 -27.64 -15.16 -19.69
N ASP A 65 -26.37 -14.79 -19.88
CA ASP A 65 -25.40 -15.59 -20.65
C ASP A 65 -25.10 -16.92 -19.95
N ALA A 66 -25.00 -16.95 -18.62
CA ALA A 66 -24.76 -18.18 -17.84
C ALA A 66 -25.88 -19.23 -17.96
N ALA A 67 -27.09 -18.83 -18.35
CA ALA A 67 -28.18 -19.78 -18.62
C ALA A 67 -27.97 -20.57 -19.93
N THR A 68 -27.05 -20.14 -20.81
CA THR A 68 -26.66 -20.85 -22.05
C THR A 68 -25.21 -21.35 -22.05
N VAL A 69 -24.42 -21.02 -21.03
CA VAL A 69 -23.06 -21.55 -20.86
C VAL A 69 -23.15 -23.01 -20.41
N LYS A 70 -22.91 -23.91 -21.36
CA LYS A 70 -22.50 -25.31 -21.11
C LYS A 70 -21.41 -25.26 -20.02
N ALA A 71 -21.61 -26.02 -18.94
CA ALA A 71 -20.81 -26.06 -17.71
C ALA A 71 -19.36 -25.58 -17.87
N PRO A 72 -18.82 -24.77 -16.93
CA PRO A 72 -17.47 -24.24 -17.06
C PRO A 72 -16.53 -25.40 -17.37
N LEU A 73 -15.67 -25.24 -18.37
CA LEU A 73 -14.57 -26.15 -18.65
C LEU A 73 -13.78 -26.29 -17.34
N VAL A 74 -14.09 -27.31 -16.56
CA VAL A 74 -13.16 -27.87 -15.60
C VAL A 74 -12.08 -28.45 -16.48
N ALA A 75 -11.10 -27.61 -16.83
CA ALA A 75 -9.95 -28.06 -17.58
C ALA A 75 -9.37 -29.24 -16.79
N ASP A 76 -9.25 -30.40 -17.45
CA ASP A 76 -8.66 -31.58 -16.81
C ASP A 76 -7.30 -31.17 -16.22
N ALA A 77 -7.07 -31.54 -14.96
CA ALA A 77 -5.81 -31.23 -14.30
C ALA A 77 -4.65 -31.75 -15.18
N PRO A 78 -3.59 -30.95 -15.40
CA PRO A 78 -2.46 -31.39 -16.20
C PRO A 78 -1.90 -32.69 -15.62
N LYS A 79 -1.59 -33.67 -16.48
CA LYS A 79 -1.08 -34.99 -16.10
C LYS A 79 0.37 -35.16 -16.54
N GLY A 80 1.07 -36.09 -15.89
CA GLY A 80 2.45 -36.47 -16.26
C GLY A 80 3.43 -35.29 -16.15
N LYS A 81 4.27 -35.11 -17.18
CA LYS A 81 5.36 -34.12 -17.17
C LYS A 81 4.88 -32.67 -17.00
N ALA A 82 3.72 -32.33 -17.56
CA ALA A 82 3.15 -30.99 -17.43
C ALA A 82 2.76 -30.69 -15.97
N ALA A 83 2.18 -31.66 -15.27
CA ALA A 83 1.86 -31.56 -13.85
C ALA A 83 3.12 -31.34 -13.00
N THR A 84 4.18 -32.10 -13.30
CA THR A 84 5.47 -32.00 -12.60
C THR A 84 6.10 -30.62 -12.80
N TRP A 85 6.15 -30.11 -14.03
CA TRP A 85 6.71 -28.79 -14.30
C TRP A 85 5.90 -27.67 -13.66
N LEU A 86 4.57 -27.76 -13.66
CA LEU A 86 3.72 -26.79 -12.98
C LEU A 86 3.98 -26.80 -11.46
N GLY A 87 4.11 -28.00 -10.87
CA GLY A 87 4.46 -28.16 -9.46
C GLY A 87 5.84 -27.61 -9.13
N VAL A 88 6.83 -27.82 -10.00
CA VAL A 88 8.18 -27.24 -9.85
C VAL A 88 8.13 -25.72 -9.94
N ALA A 89 7.46 -25.17 -10.95
CA ALA A 89 7.34 -23.72 -11.12
C ALA A 89 6.63 -23.07 -9.91
N PHE A 90 5.56 -23.69 -9.42
CA PHE A 90 4.88 -23.27 -8.21
C PHE A 90 5.80 -23.36 -6.98
N GLY A 91 6.49 -24.48 -6.81
CA GLY A 91 7.43 -24.69 -5.71
C GLY A 91 8.57 -23.67 -5.71
N VAL A 92 9.15 -23.37 -6.88
CA VAL A 92 10.15 -22.31 -7.05
C VAL A 92 9.55 -20.94 -6.73
N GLY A 93 8.34 -20.64 -7.20
CA GLY A 93 7.65 -19.38 -6.91
C GLY A 93 7.40 -19.18 -5.41
N VAL A 94 6.97 -20.22 -4.70
CA VAL A 94 6.81 -20.21 -3.24
C VAL A 94 8.16 -20.07 -2.54
N LEU A 95 9.18 -20.81 -3.00
CA LEU A 95 10.53 -20.73 -2.45
C LEU A 95 11.10 -19.30 -2.57
N VAL A 96 10.97 -18.68 -3.74
CA VAL A 96 11.42 -17.29 -3.97
C VAL A 96 10.68 -16.33 -3.04
N GLN A 97 9.37 -16.48 -2.87
CA GLN A 97 8.58 -15.66 -1.94
C GLN A 97 8.97 -15.86 -0.47
N ALA A 98 9.52 -17.01 -0.10
CA ALA A 98 10.02 -17.27 1.25
C ALA A 98 11.48 -16.80 1.45
N VAL A 99 12.33 -17.01 0.46
CA VAL A 99 13.78 -16.70 0.52
C VAL A 99 14.05 -15.21 0.46
N ILE A 100 13.32 -14.47 -0.38
CA ILE A 100 13.54 -13.02 -0.52
C ILE A 100 13.36 -12.29 0.83
N PRO A 101 12.27 -12.52 1.60
CA PRO A 101 12.12 -11.93 2.92
C PRO A 101 13.15 -12.39 3.95
N LEU A 102 13.68 -13.61 3.81
CA LEU A 102 14.69 -14.13 4.73
C LEU A 102 15.95 -13.26 4.75
N ARG A 103 16.27 -12.58 3.63
CA ARG A 103 17.40 -11.64 3.57
C ARG A 103 17.27 -10.49 4.57
N TYR A 104 16.06 -10.08 4.95
CA TYR A 104 15.86 -9.05 5.98
C TYR A 104 16.35 -9.50 7.37
N TYR A 105 16.22 -10.79 7.68
CA TYR A 105 16.58 -11.33 9.00
C TYR A 105 18.05 -11.77 9.10
N PHE A 106 18.69 -12.04 7.96
CA PHE A 106 20.07 -12.57 7.89
C PHE A 106 21.04 -11.68 7.10
N GLY A 107 20.57 -10.58 6.53
CA GLY A 107 21.39 -9.64 5.77
C GLY A 107 21.98 -8.53 6.61
N ASP A 108 22.84 -7.73 5.98
CA ASP A 108 23.63 -6.70 6.66
C ASP A 108 22.80 -5.44 7.00
N ASP A 109 21.74 -5.14 6.24
CA ASP A 109 20.83 -4.00 6.50
C ASP A 109 19.56 -4.44 7.23
N ALA A 110 19.61 -4.40 8.56
CA ALA A 110 18.47 -4.72 9.44
C ALA A 110 17.32 -3.69 9.36
N TYR A 111 17.52 -2.55 8.68
CA TYR A 111 16.53 -1.49 8.53
C TYR A 111 15.78 -1.57 7.18
N ASP A 112 16.09 -2.54 6.32
CA ASP A 112 15.40 -2.73 5.05
C ASP A 112 14.02 -3.43 5.13
N GLU A 113 13.02 -2.77 5.74
CA GLU A 113 11.59 -3.13 5.72
C GLU A 113 10.97 -3.56 4.36
N ARG A 114 11.60 -3.32 3.19
CA ARG A 114 11.03 -3.74 1.88
C ARG A 114 10.87 -5.25 1.79
N PHE A 115 11.77 -5.97 2.43
CA PHE A 115 11.79 -7.43 2.45
C PHE A 115 11.21 -8.01 3.74
N ALA A 116 10.81 -7.18 4.71
CA ALA A 116 10.15 -7.69 5.90
C ALA A 116 8.75 -8.24 5.53
N TRP A 117 8.40 -9.40 6.07
CA TRP A 117 6.98 -9.74 6.19
C TRP A 117 6.32 -8.65 7.02
N ARG A 118 5.41 -7.88 6.41
CA ARG A 118 4.93 -6.58 6.95
C ARG A 118 4.46 -6.60 8.41
N MET A 119 4.00 -7.75 8.94
CA MET A 119 3.60 -7.88 10.35
C MET A 119 4.74 -8.14 11.34
N PHE A 120 5.96 -8.32 10.84
CA PHE A 120 7.15 -8.73 11.60
C PHE A 120 8.36 -7.81 11.37
N SER A 121 8.12 -6.56 10.95
CA SER A 121 9.18 -5.55 10.93
C SER A 121 9.44 -5.07 12.37
N ASN A 122 10.61 -5.36 12.90
CA ASN A 122 11.01 -4.92 14.23
C ASN A 122 11.18 -3.41 14.31
N VAL A 123 11.56 -2.76 13.21
CA VAL A 123 11.86 -1.32 13.14
C VAL A 123 10.64 -0.45 13.43
N ARG A 124 9.45 -0.87 12.98
CA ARG A 124 8.20 -0.10 13.15
C ARG A 124 7.77 0.12 14.59
N VAL A 125 8.26 -0.70 15.51
CA VAL A 125 7.81 -0.70 16.90
C VAL A 125 8.73 0.14 17.80
N TYR A 126 9.93 0.49 17.31
CA TYR A 126 10.83 1.41 18.02
C TYR A 126 10.27 2.83 18.01
N ARG A 127 10.47 3.52 19.14
CA ARG A 127 10.24 4.97 19.24
C ARG A 127 11.58 5.66 19.09
N CYS A 128 11.73 6.37 17.99
CA CYS A 128 12.99 6.99 17.60
C CYS A 128 12.85 8.51 17.60
N ASP A 129 13.83 9.19 18.20
CA ASP A 129 13.98 10.64 18.20
C ASP A 129 15.16 11.02 17.29
N LEU A 130 14.83 11.64 16.15
CA LEU A 130 15.77 11.97 15.08
C LEU A 130 16.18 13.43 15.18
N GLY A 131 17.47 13.66 15.43
CA GLY A 131 18.14 14.94 15.29
C GLY A 131 18.91 15.05 13.97
N ALA A 132 18.83 16.20 13.33
CA ALA A 132 19.61 16.56 12.16
C ALA A 132 20.36 17.86 12.40
N PHE A 133 21.62 17.90 12.01
CA PHE A 133 22.51 19.03 12.24
C PHE A 133 23.36 19.27 11.01
N GLU A 134 23.77 20.52 10.82
CA GLU A 134 24.68 20.91 9.76
C GLU A 134 25.69 21.92 10.28
N THR A 135 26.87 21.93 9.66
CA THR A 135 27.87 22.97 9.86
C THR A 135 27.78 23.94 8.69
N ARG A 136 27.56 25.22 9.01
CA ARG A 136 27.60 26.32 8.05
C ARG A 136 28.52 27.42 8.60
N ASP A 137 29.42 27.91 7.77
CA ASP A 137 30.41 28.93 8.14
C ASP A 137 31.21 28.57 9.40
N GLY A 138 31.47 27.27 9.61
CA GLY A 138 32.21 26.75 10.76
C GLY A 138 31.38 26.56 12.05
N TYR A 139 30.08 26.85 12.03
CA TYR A 139 29.20 26.69 13.19
C TYR A 139 28.17 25.59 12.96
N GLU A 140 28.04 24.69 13.94
CA GLU A 140 26.99 23.68 13.92
C GLU A 140 25.63 24.29 14.31
N ARG A 141 24.59 23.92 13.57
CA ARG A 141 23.20 24.32 13.84
C ARG A 141 22.23 23.16 13.60
N PRO A 142 21.12 23.10 14.35
CA PRO A 142 20.08 22.10 14.10
C PRO A 142 19.32 22.41 12.81
N VAL A 143 18.92 21.36 12.10
CA VAL A 143 18.10 21.43 10.89
C VAL A 143 16.68 21.00 11.20
N ASN A 144 15.70 21.84 10.86
CA ASN A 144 14.29 21.46 10.95
C ASN A 144 13.90 20.58 9.75
N LEU A 145 13.93 19.27 9.93
CA LEU A 145 13.58 18.31 8.88
C LEU A 145 12.16 18.49 8.35
N MET A 146 11.21 18.92 9.18
CA MET A 146 9.81 19.06 8.75
C MET A 146 9.59 20.25 7.80
N GLU A 147 10.46 21.25 7.87
CA GLU A 147 10.45 22.40 6.96
C GLU A 147 11.31 22.16 5.71
N THR A 148 12.30 21.26 5.82
CA THR A 148 13.32 21.05 4.79
C THR A 148 12.93 19.95 3.79
N ILE A 149 12.24 18.90 4.25
CA ILE A 149 11.87 17.75 3.42
C ILE A 149 10.42 17.35 3.65
N HIS A 150 9.82 16.67 2.67
CA HIS A 150 8.47 16.14 2.81
C HIS A 150 8.40 15.10 3.95
N VAL A 151 7.27 15.08 4.68
CA VAL A 151 7.03 14.21 5.85
C VAL A 151 7.30 12.72 5.59
N GLY A 152 7.05 12.25 4.37
CA GLY A 152 7.35 10.87 3.95
C GLY A 152 8.83 10.52 4.08
N TRP A 153 9.72 11.43 3.66
CA TRP A 153 11.17 11.25 3.76
C TRP A 153 11.65 11.34 5.21
N GLY A 154 11.10 12.29 5.98
CA GLY A 154 11.36 12.39 7.42
C GLY A 154 10.99 11.12 8.19
N SER A 155 9.91 10.44 7.78
CA SER A 155 9.54 9.14 8.36
C SER A 155 10.55 8.04 8.05
N LEU A 156 11.12 8.02 6.84
CA LEU A 156 12.14 7.05 6.45
C LEU A 156 13.46 7.30 7.18
N LEU A 157 13.89 8.55 7.33
CA LEU A 157 15.07 8.90 8.13
C LEU A 157 14.90 8.44 9.58
N ARG A 158 13.73 8.67 10.19
CA ARG A 158 13.45 8.27 11.58
C ARG A 158 13.47 6.75 11.79
N ARG A 159 13.30 5.97 10.72
CA ARG A 159 13.37 4.51 10.72
C ARG A 159 14.77 3.97 10.41
N ASN A 160 15.80 4.81 10.43
CA ASN A 160 17.18 4.44 10.11
C ASN A 160 17.33 3.81 8.72
N ARG A 161 16.58 4.30 7.73
CA ARG A 161 16.70 3.82 6.36
C ARG A 161 17.99 4.34 5.77
N GLU A 162 19.04 3.54 5.85
CA GLU A 162 20.41 3.89 5.45
C GLU A 162 20.48 4.61 4.08
N PRO A 163 19.93 4.07 2.97
CA PRO A 163 20.00 4.75 1.67
C PRO A 163 19.34 6.14 1.65
N VAL A 164 18.37 6.38 2.53
CA VAL A 164 17.69 7.68 2.65
C VAL A 164 18.50 8.63 3.54
N MET A 165 19.15 8.10 4.59
CA MET A 165 20.05 8.88 5.44
C MET A 165 21.25 9.37 4.65
N ASP A 166 21.85 8.49 3.85
CA ASP A 166 23.02 8.80 3.04
C ASP A 166 22.68 9.82 1.96
N ALA A 167 21.58 9.59 1.21
CA ALA A 167 21.11 10.54 0.21
C ALA A 167 20.76 11.91 0.81
N TRP A 168 20.23 11.95 2.04
CA TRP A 168 19.96 13.22 2.72
C TRP A 168 21.27 13.95 3.10
N LEU A 169 22.28 13.22 3.58
CA LEU A 169 23.60 13.78 3.92
C LEU A 169 24.29 14.34 2.66
N GLU A 170 24.32 13.57 1.58
CA GLU A 170 24.85 14.01 0.28
C GLU A 170 24.10 15.27 -0.21
N TRP A 171 22.78 15.26 -0.17
CA TRP A 171 21.95 16.40 -0.56
C TRP A 171 22.20 17.65 0.30
N ARG A 172 22.57 17.51 1.59
CA ARG A 172 22.94 18.66 2.42
C ARG A 172 24.22 19.33 1.93
N CYS A 173 25.18 18.57 1.41
CA CYS A 173 26.41 19.13 0.84
C CYS A 173 26.18 19.90 -0.47
N GLU A 174 25.05 19.68 -1.15
CA GLU A 174 24.66 20.49 -2.32
C GLU A 174 24.10 21.87 -1.92
N GLN A 175 23.81 22.09 -0.64
CA GLN A 175 23.24 23.35 -0.16
C GLN A 175 24.32 24.39 0.07
N GLU A 176 24.06 25.62 -0.36
CA GLU A 176 25.01 26.72 -0.25
C GLU A 176 25.49 26.93 1.19
N GLY A 177 26.81 27.01 1.38
CA GLY A 177 27.47 27.27 2.65
C GLY A 177 27.48 26.10 3.64
N VAL A 178 27.02 24.90 3.28
CA VAL A 178 27.13 23.72 4.15
C VAL A 178 28.48 23.04 3.94
N SER A 179 29.23 22.83 5.02
CA SER A 179 30.53 22.12 5.00
C SER A 179 30.48 20.73 5.61
N ALA A 180 29.48 20.43 6.45
CA ALA A 180 29.26 19.10 7.01
C ALA A 180 27.79 18.92 7.41
N ALA A 181 27.32 17.68 7.47
CA ALA A 181 26.00 17.34 8.00
C ALA A 181 26.05 16.07 8.84
N ARG A 182 25.19 15.96 9.84
CA ARG A 182 25.05 14.74 10.64
C ARG A 182 23.61 14.45 11.05
N LEU A 183 23.32 13.16 11.14
CA LEU A 183 22.09 12.59 11.65
C LEU A 183 22.39 11.80 12.93
N LEU A 184 21.56 12.01 13.94
CA LEU A 184 21.58 11.25 15.19
C LEU A 184 20.17 10.74 15.46
N ASN A 185 20.01 9.43 15.51
CA ASN A 185 18.73 8.81 15.84
C ASN A 185 18.84 7.99 17.12
N ARG A 186 18.06 8.37 18.13
CA ARG A 186 18.02 7.70 19.43
C ARG A 186 16.73 6.89 19.53
N CYS A 187 16.84 5.57 19.64
CA CYS A 187 15.69 4.69 19.61
C CYS A 187 15.48 3.94 20.92
N VAL A 188 14.22 3.74 21.28
CA VAL A 188 13.78 2.94 22.43
C VAL A 188 12.91 1.79 21.92
N SER A 189 13.21 0.57 22.38
CA SER A 189 12.48 -0.64 22.02
C SER A 189 11.08 -0.64 22.63
N PRO A 190 10.18 -1.53 22.18
CA PRO A 190 8.85 -1.68 22.77
C PRO A 190 8.89 -2.11 24.24
N ALA A 191 9.96 -2.79 24.65
CA ALA A 191 10.21 -3.18 26.03
C ALA A 191 10.76 -2.03 26.89
N GLY A 192 11.01 -0.86 26.31
CA GLY A 192 11.59 0.31 27.00
C GLY A 192 13.12 0.34 27.02
N GLU A 193 13.77 -0.62 26.38
CA GLU A 193 15.23 -0.70 26.34
C GLU A 193 15.81 0.27 25.31
N ARG A 194 16.93 0.93 25.65
CA ARG A 194 17.61 1.84 24.72
C ARG A 194 18.40 1.02 23.69
N ALA A 195 18.10 1.23 22.41
CA ALA A 195 18.90 0.69 21.32
C ALA A 195 20.19 1.54 21.14
N PRO A 196 21.25 0.98 20.51
CA PRO A 196 22.40 1.77 20.11
C PRO A 196 21.98 3.00 19.30
N ASP A 197 22.59 4.14 19.60
CA ASP A 197 22.35 5.37 18.84
C ASP A 197 22.86 5.18 17.41
N VAL A 198 22.04 5.50 16.42
CA VAL A 198 22.46 5.49 15.01
C VAL A 198 22.99 6.87 14.65
N ARG A 199 24.28 6.95 14.34
CA ARG A 199 25.01 8.18 14.02
C ARG A 199 25.59 8.06 12.63
N ARG A 200 25.27 9.02 11.77
CA ARG A 200 25.87 9.16 10.43
C ARG A 200 26.26 10.60 10.19
N ALA A 201 27.43 10.82 9.62
CA ALA A 201 27.92 12.15 9.31
C ALA A 201 28.63 12.16 7.97
N ILE A 202 28.59 13.31 7.29
CA ILE A 202 29.35 13.57 6.07
C ILE A 202 30.15 14.86 6.25
N ASP A 203 31.41 14.81 5.80
CA ASP A 203 32.23 16.00 5.55
C ASP A 203 32.15 16.29 4.05
N CYS A 204 31.67 17.47 3.68
CA CYS A 204 31.37 17.79 2.29
C CYS A 204 32.62 17.96 1.41
N GLU A 205 33.80 18.15 2.01
CA GLU A 205 35.07 18.18 1.27
C GLU A 205 35.55 16.76 0.94
N ARG A 206 35.39 15.82 1.90
CA ARG A 206 35.79 14.42 1.71
C ARG A 206 34.76 13.60 0.92
N GLY A 207 33.47 13.91 1.09
CA GLY A 207 32.37 13.16 0.49
C GLY A 207 32.17 11.75 1.06
N GLU A 208 32.89 11.38 2.12
CA GLU A 208 32.79 10.08 2.77
C GLU A 208 31.81 10.14 3.94
N ILE A 209 30.84 9.22 3.96
CA ILE A 209 29.91 9.07 5.07
C ILE A 209 30.56 8.19 6.14
N THR A 210 30.57 8.68 7.37
CA THR A 210 31.09 7.98 8.54
C THR A 210 29.96 7.50 9.43
N GLU A 211 30.08 6.27 9.92
CA GLU A 211 29.17 5.67 10.89
C GLU A 211 29.78 5.69 12.30
N GLY A 212 28.98 5.98 13.31
CA GLY A 212 29.36 5.71 14.70
C GLY A 212 30.28 6.72 15.38
N GLY A 213 30.25 8.01 15.00
CA GLY A 213 31.06 9.05 15.64
C GLY A 213 30.90 9.11 17.17
N GLU A 214 32.00 8.90 17.89
CA GLU A 214 32.17 9.18 19.32
C GLU A 214 32.00 10.69 19.59
N GLU A 215 31.53 11.01 20.80
CA GLU A 215 31.37 12.38 21.31
C GLU A 215 32.69 13.14 21.44
#